data_AF-A0A1V9ZC83-F1
#
_entry.id   AF-A0A1V9ZC83-F1
#
_cell.length_a   1.000
_cell.length_b   1.000
_cell.length_c   1.000
_cell.angle_alpha   90.00
_cell.angle_beta   90.00
_cell.angle_gamma   90.00
#
_symmetry.space_group_name_H-M   'P 1'
#
loop_
_entity.id
_entity.type
_entity.pdbx_description
1 polymer ?
#
loop_
_entity_poly.entity_id
_entity_poly.type
_entity_poly.pdbx_seq_one_letter_code
_entity_poly.pdbx_strand_id
1 'polypeptide(L)'
;MPYALFYCRDHKELSMKLGAGLIKPTEFKGAELSVFINSAIMYNAIWIESPEPNQYIAFNSTSRVATSMWWHIVKFMYRVLLSFYLGSCLWHQYFCYYSNLKGNLEQFGLPNAPPGTKFIIIVGDPTSVILANGYISIAFVLDFWVSVDFVATAFFRLVQIEALLPFLIACLYLSRTIWFAYGTLLVTSRLLKRVGKESNLHAVDPTLTAFAVILAVGPFTYLQTNVSFMVEIYNFLFAYLSKDSDKVEISVAAVVYTILIGGLPLLVGLRPSWKHSKRVPIQPFVQKTIKQSFYADNDMKTRWAMHLSLFSWKKTKLVMNGGDLRDYLAHHPKHQKVLANEAQIVMFSIVINMQCMVYD
;
A
#
# COMPACT_ATOMS: atom_id res chain seq x y z
N MET A 1 10.81 -3.72 30.27
CA MET A 1 9.67 -2.78 30.30
C MET A 1 9.97 -1.35 29.84
N PRO A 2 11.12 -0.70 30.07
CA PRO A 2 11.30 0.72 29.68
C PRO A 2 11.46 0.97 28.18
N TYR A 3 11.49 -0.09 27.36
CA TYR A 3 11.76 -0.01 25.92
C TYR A 3 10.62 -0.53 25.04
N ALA A 4 9.43 -0.83 25.61
CA ALA A 4 8.32 -1.45 24.87
C ALA A 4 7.23 -0.45 24.45
N LEU A 5 7.33 0.80 24.91
CA LEU A 5 6.31 1.83 24.73
C LEU A 5 6.96 3.18 24.45
N PHE A 6 6.20 4.03 23.78
CA PHE A 6 6.56 5.43 23.57
C PHE A 6 6.13 6.23 24.79
N TYR A 7 6.97 7.18 25.20
CA TYR A 7 6.82 7.92 26.44
C TYR A 7 6.97 9.42 26.18
N CYS A 8 6.14 10.24 26.84
CA CYS A 8 6.46 11.64 27.05
C CYS A 8 7.76 11.82 27.86
N ARG A 9 8.28 13.04 27.97
CA ARG A 9 9.57 13.29 28.65
C ARG A 9 9.51 12.88 30.12
N ASP A 10 8.41 13.22 30.80
CA ASP A 10 8.20 12.89 32.21
C ASP A 10 8.09 11.37 32.43
N HIS A 11 7.33 10.69 31.57
CA HIS A 11 7.22 9.22 31.61
C HIS A 11 8.56 8.54 31.35
N LYS A 12 9.37 9.09 30.44
CA LYS A 12 10.71 8.56 30.14
C LYS A 12 11.64 8.72 31.34
N GLU A 13 11.60 9.86 32.03
CA GLU A 13 12.38 10.06 33.25
C GLU A 13 11.93 9.12 34.37
N LEU A 14 10.62 8.97 34.58
CA LEU A 14 10.06 8.02 35.54
C LEU A 14 10.43 6.58 35.19
N SER A 15 10.43 6.19 33.91
CA SER A 15 10.79 4.84 33.49
C SER A 15 12.28 4.56 33.67
N MET A 16 13.14 5.56 33.47
CA MET A 16 14.57 5.48 33.79
C MET A 16 14.82 5.37 35.30
N LYS A 17 14.13 6.15 36.13
CA LYS A 17 14.20 6.05 37.60
C LYS A 17 13.74 4.68 38.09
N LEU A 18 12.66 4.15 37.50
CA LEU A 18 12.15 2.80 37.80
C LEU A 18 13.17 1.73 37.40
N GLY A 19 13.75 1.84 36.20
CA GLY A 19 14.77 0.91 35.71
C GLY A 19 16.07 0.93 36.53
N ALA A 20 16.40 2.10 37.11
CA ALA A 20 17.53 2.26 38.02
C ALA A 20 17.23 1.83 39.47
N GLY A 21 16.00 1.40 39.78
CA GLY A 21 15.59 1.03 41.13
C GLY A 21 15.50 2.20 42.11
N LEU A 22 15.44 3.45 41.61
CA LEU A 22 15.36 4.65 42.44
C LEU A 22 13.95 4.93 42.97
N ILE A 23 12.93 4.36 42.32
CA ILE A 23 11.53 4.46 42.72
C ILE A 23 10.92 3.07 42.81
N LYS A 24 9.91 2.91 43.67
CA LYS A 24 9.16 1.65 43.74
C LYS A 24 8.26 1.51 42.52
N PRO A 25 8.00 0.28 42.01
CA PRO A 25 7.08 0.10 40.89
C PRO A 25 5.70 0.74 41.11
N THR A 26 5.16 0.68 42.32
CA THR A 26 3.85 1.29 42.67
C THR A 26 3.82 2.82 42.62
N GLU A 27 4.97 3.47 42.60
CA GLU A 27 5.11 4.93 42.43
C GLU A 27 5.08 5.34 40.95
N PHE A 28 5.23 4.38 40.03
CA PHE A 28 5.12 4.64 38.60
C PHE A 28 3.65 4.85 38.22
N LYS A 29 3.27 6.13 38.09
CA LYS A 29 1.97 6.57 37.60
C LYS A 29 2.18 7.80 36.73
N GLY A 30 1.51 7.83 35.58
CA GLY A 30 1.63 8.96 34.67
C GLY A 30 0.47 9.04 33.71
N ALA A 31 0.16 10.25 33.30
CA ALA A 31 -0.79 10.55 32.25
C ALA A 31 -0.09 11.44 31.21
N GLU A 32 -0.32 11.14 29.94
CA GLU A 32 0.19 11.93 28.81
C GLU A 32 -0.94 12.28 27.85
N LEU A 33 -0.78 13.44 27.23
CA LEU A 33 -1.65 13.90 26.15
C LEU A 33 -0.92 13.74 24.82
N SER A 34 -1.46 12.90 23.95
CA SER A 34 -1.03 12.78 22.56
C SER A 34 -1.69 13.87 21.72
N VAL A 35 -0.85 14.67 21.06
CA VAL A 35 -1.26 15.73 20.13
C VAL A 35 -0.77 15.41 18.71
N PHE A 36 -1.52 15.90 17.71
CA PHE A 36 -1.15 15.84 16.30
C PHE A 36 -1.38 17.19 15.67
N ILE A 37 -0.30 17.84 15.19
CA ILE A 37 -0.34 19.22 14.69
C ILE A 37 -1.00 20.12 15.75
N ASN A 38 -0.52 20.03 16.99
CA ASN A 38 -1.05 20.74 18.17
C ASN A 38 -2.53 20.47 18.52
N SER A 39 -3.20 19.55 17.84
CA SER A 39 -4.57 19.15 18.17
C SER A 39 -4.57 17.91 19.05
N ALA A 40 -5.29 17.95 20.18
CA ALA A 40 -5.42 16.80 21.08
C ALA A 40 -6.15 15.63 20.40
N ILE A 41 -5.54 14.45 20.39
CA ILE A 41 -6.13 13.25 19.75
C ILE A 41 -6.44 12.14 20.75
N MET A 42 -5.64 11.98 21.81
CA MET A 42 -5.78 10.85 22.73
C MET A 42 -5.13 11.15 24.09
N TYR A 43 -5.77 10.70 25.15
CA TYR A 43 -5.23 10.62 26.50
C TYR A 43 -4.70 9.20 26.74
N ASN A 44 -3.50 9.10 27.29
CA ASN A 44 -2.90 7.83 27.69
C ASN A 44 -2.51 7.91 29.17
N ALA A 45 -2.83 6.88 29.93
CA ALA A 45 -2.48 6.76 31.34
C ALA A 45 -1.82 5.40 31.58
N ILE A 46 -0.67 5.41 32.23
CA ILE A 46 0.10 4.21 32.54
C ILE A 46 0.39 4.19 34.04
N TRP A 47 0.12 3.07 34.68
CA TRP A 47 0.42 2.87 36.09
C TRP A 47 0.76 1.42 36.39
N ILE A 48 1.49 1.18 37.48
CA ILE A 48 1.83 -0.16 37.94
C ILE A 48 1.18 -0.41 39.29
N GLU A 49 0.51 -1.55 39.43
CA GLU A 49 -0.04 -2.02 40.70
C GLU A 49 0.56 -3.37 41.07
N SER A 50 0.54 -3.66 42.37
CA SER A 50 1.01 -4.93 42.92
C SER A 50 -0.18 -5.64 43.59
N PRO A 51 -0.89 -6.52 42.85
CA PRO A 51 -2.03 -7.24 43.41
C PRO A 51 -1.60 -8.29 44.45
N GLU A 52 -0.40 -8.86 44.30
CA GLU A 52 0.20 -9.84 45.20
C GLU A 52 1.65 -9.45 45.55
N PRO A 53 2.17 -9.87 46.72
CA PRO A 53 3.58 -9.67 47.06
C PRO A 53 4.49 -10.30 45.98
N ASN A 54 5.36 -9.49 45.38
CA ASN A 54 6.27 -9.84 44.27
C ASN A 54 5.66 -9.96 42.86
N GLN A 55 4.37 -9.68 42.69
CA GLN A 55 3.79 -9.53 41.36
C GLN A 55 3.51 -8.07 41.06
N TYR A 56 3.96 -7.60 39.90
CA TYR A 56 3.71 -6.25 39.41
C TYR A 56 3.02 -6.34 38.05
N ILE A 57 1.91 -5.63 37.90
CA ILE A 57 1.16 -5.56 36.65
C ILE A 57 1.15 -4.10 36.20
N ALA A 58 1.62 -3.86 34.97
CA ALA A 58 1.55 -2.56 34.33
C ALA A 58 0.23 -2.44 33.57
N PHE A 59 -0.57 -1.47 33.94
CA PHE A 59 -1.81 -1.11 33.26
C PHE A 59 -1.55 0.06 32.32
N ASN A 60 -2.16 -0.01 31.14
CA ASN A 60 -2.16 1.05 30.15
C ASN A 60 -3.60 1.29 29.71
N SER A 61 -4.09 2.50 29.92
CA SER A 61 -5.42 2.94 29.52
C SER A 61 -5.30 4.04 28.48
N THR A 62 -6.03 3.87 27.38
CA THR A 62 -6.09 4.87 26.31
C THR A 62 -7.53 5.31 26.11
N SER A 63 -7.73 6.62 26.00
CA SER A 63 -9.02 7.21 25.71
C SER A 63 -8.88 8.25 24.61
N ARG A 64 -9.74 8.16 23.59
CA ARG A 64 -9.74 9.14 22.50
C ARG A 64 -10.31 10.46 23.00
N VAL A 65 -9.73 11.56 22.55
CA VAL A 65 -10.27 12.89 22.82
C VAL A 65 -11.61 13.02 22.09
N ALA A 66 -12.63 13.52 22.80
CA ALA A 66 -13.92 13.77 22.20
C ALA A 66 -13.78 14.85 21.12
N THR A 67 -13.88 14.45 19.85
CA THR A 67 -13.87 15.37 18.72
C THR A 67 -15.29 15.79 18.36
N SER A 68 -15.44 17.00 17.83
CA SER A 68 -16.74 17.57 17.48
C SER A 68 -17.53 16.67 16.52
N MET A 69 -18.85 16.63 16.65
CA MET A 69 -19.75 15.91 15.74
C MET A 69 -19.56 16.39 14.28
N TRP A 70 -19.32 17.70 14.09
CA TRP A 70 -19.02 18.29 12.80
C TRP A 70 -17.81 17.66 12.12
N TRP A 71 -16.75 17.38 12.88
CA TRP A 71 -15.54 16.74 12.36
C TRP A 71 -15.83 15.33 11.84
N HIS A 72 -16.67 14.58 12.54
CA HIS A 72 -17.10 13.26 12.11
C HIS A 72 -17.93 13.30 10.82
N ILE A 73 -18.83 14.28 10.69
CA ILE A 73 -19.62 14.48 9.47
C ILE A 73 -18.71 14.83 8.30
N VAL A 74 -17.73 15.72 8.48
CA VAL A 74 -16.76 16.08 7.44
C VAL A 74 -15.96 14.85 6.98
N LYS A 75 -15.45 14.04 7.91
CA LYS A 75 -14.76 12.77 7.59
C LYS A 75 -15.67 11.80 6.84
N PHE A 76 -16.93 11.70 7.23
CA PHE A 76 -17.90 10.83 6.58
C PHE A 76 -18.19 11.30 5.15
N MET A 77 -18.52 12.57 4.96
CA MET A 77 -18.77 13.16 3.64
C MET A 77 -17.57 13.02 2.72
N TYR A 78 -16.36 13.26 3.24
CA TYR A 78 -15.12 13.04 2.50
C TYR A 78 -15.01 11.59 1.98
N ARG A 79 -15.31 10.59 2.82
CA ARG A 79 -15.28 9.17 2.43
C ARG A 79 -16.37 8.81 1.43
N VAL A 80 -17.56 9.39 1.54
CA VAL A 80 -18.64 9.21 0.56
C VAL A 80 -18.23 9.77 -0.79
N LEU A 81 -17.69 10.99 -0.83
CA LEU A 81 -17.20 11.62 -2.06
C LEU A 81 -16.03 10.84 -2.66
N LEU A 82 -15.09 10.37 -1.84
CA LEU A 82 -13.98 9.54 -2.30
C LEU A 82 -14.48 8.21 -2.89
N SER A 83 -15.49 7.59 -2.26
CA SER A 83 -16.10 6.35 -2.75
C SER A 83 -16.83 6.56 -4.07
N PHE A 84 -17.56 7.66 -4.22
CA PHE A 84 -18.20 8.04 -5.48
C PHE A 84 -17.17 8.34 -6.57
N TYR A 85 -16.11 9.06 -6.24
CA TYR A 85 -15.00 9.35 -7.16
C TYR A 85 -14.29 8.08 -7.63
N LEU A 86 -14.04 7.13 -6.72
CA LEU A 86 -13.50 5.81 -7.06
C LEU A 86 -14.42 5.04 -8.00
N GLY A 87 -15.73 4.99 -7.70
CA GLY A 87 -16.72 4.35 -8.55
C GLY A 87 -16.81 5.00 -9.93
N SER A 88 -16.76 6.33 -10.00
CA SER A 88 -16.75 7.08 -11.25
C SER A 88 -15.48 6.82 -12.07
N CYS A 89 -14.31 6.80 -11.42
CA CYS A 89 -13.05 6.43 -12.09
C CYS A 89 -13.14 5.01 -12.64
N LEU A 90 -13.58 4.04 -11.84
CA LEU A 90 -13.80 2.67 -12.29
C LEU A 90 -14.76 2.60 -13.49
N TRP A 91 -15.86 3.32 -13.44
CA TRP A 91 -16.84 3.31 -14.52
C TRP A 91 -16.27 3.86 -15.82
N HIS A 92 -15.71 5.06 -15.80
CA HIS A 92 -15.24 5.74 -17.01
C HIS A 92 -13.94 5.13 -17.53
N GLN A 93 -13.04 4.74 -16.64
CA GLN A 93 -11.72 4.25 -17.01
C GLN A 93 -11.67 2.76 -17.24
N TYR A 94 -12.58 1.96 -16.71
CA TYR A 94 -12.55 0.51 -16.87
C TYR A 94 -13.78 -0.03 -17.60
N PHE A 95 -14.98 0.19 -17.04
CA PHE A 95 -16.20 -0.43 -17.55
C PHE A 95 -16.68 0.14 -18.89
N CYS A 96 -16.53 1.45 -19.11
CA CYS A 96 -16.98 2.09 -20.36
C CYS A 96 -16.22 1.56 -21.59
N TYR A 97 -14.90 1.35 -21.46
CA TYR A 97 -14.09 0.76 -22.54
C TYR A 97 -14.47 -0.68 -22.84
N TYR A 98 -14.86 -1.45 -21.83
CA TYR A 98 -15.39 -2.80 -22.03
C TYR A 98 -16.68 -2.79 -22.85
N SER A 99 -17.62 -1.90 -22.51
CA SER A 99 -18.88 -1.75 -23.28
C SER A 99 -18.62 -1.37 -24.73
N ASN A 100 -17.68 -0.45 -24.99
CA ASN A 100 -17.32 -0.05 -26.35
C ASN A 100 -16.66 -1.17 -27.14
N LEU A 101 -15.75 -1.94 -26.51
CA LEU A 101 -15.13 -3.09 -27.15
C LEU A 101 -16.16 -4.16 -27.53
N LYS A 102 -17.08 -4.46 -26.61
CA LYS A 102 -18.17 -5.40 -26.86
C LYS A 102 -19.00 -4.96 -28.06
N GLY A 103 -19.43 -3.70 -28.11
CA GLY A 103 -20.19 -3.15 -29.24
C GLY A 103 -19.44 -3.23 -30.57
N ASN A 104 -18.14 -2.91 -30.57
CA ASN A 104 -17.30 -3.00 -31.76
C ASN A 104 -17.13 -4.45 -32.25
N LEU A 105 -16.99 -5.41 -31.33
CA LEU A 105 -16.88 -6.83 -31.69
C LEU A 105 -18.22 -7.39 -32.23
N GLU A 106 -19.35 -6.95 -31.66
CA GLU A 106 -20.68 -7.32 -32.14
C GLU A 106 -20.96 -6.73 -33.54
N GLN A 107 -20.48 -5.51 -33.81
CA GLN A 107 -20.75 -4.82 -35.08
C GLN A 107 -19.80 -5.22 -36.21
N PHE A 108 -18.50 -5.33 -35.95
CA PHE A 108 -17.48 -5.51 -36.99
C PHE A 108 -16.90 -6.93 -37.07
N GLY A 109 -17.07 -7.74 -36.02
CA GLY A 109 -16.42 -9.05 -35.93
C GLY A 109 -14.89 -8.97 -36.01
N LEU A 110 -14.25 -10.11 -36.26
CA LEU A 110 -12.81 -10.17 -36.57
C LEU A 110 -12.65 -10.56 -38.05
N PRO A 111 -11.72 -9.92 -38.80
CA PRO A 111 -11.61 -10.07 -40.24
C PRO A 111 -11.31 -11.50 -40.75
N ASN A 112 -10.95 -12.43 -39.86
CA ASN A 112 -10.66 -13.84 -40.18
C ASN A 112 -11.48 -14.83 -39.35
N ALA A 113 -12.53 -14.40 -38.64
CA ALA A 113 -13.34 -15.29 -37.81
C ALA A 113 -14.45 -15.96 -38.64
N PRO A 114 -14.60 -17.30 -38.58
CA PRO A 114 -15.72 -17.99 -39.20
C PRO A 114 -17.08 -17.45 -38.76
N PRO A 115 -18.12 -17.47 -39.63
CA PRO A 115 -19.48 -17.13 -39.23
C PRO A 115 -19.96 -18.09 -38.11
N GLY A 116 -20.47 -17.53 -37.02
CA GLY A 116 -20.87 -18.29 -35.82
C GLY A 116 -19.78 -18.42 -34.74
N THR A 117 -18.62 -17.77 -34.92
CA THR A 117 -17.56 -17.76 -33.90
C THR A 117 -18.03 -17.12 -32.61
N LYS A 118 -17.79 -17.79 -31.49
CA LYS A 118 -18.08 -17.26 -30.15
C LYS A 118 -16.87 -16.48 -29.64
N PHE A 119 -17.05 -15.18 -29.42
CA PHE A 119 -16.03 -14.36 -28.78
C PHE A 119 -16.18 -14.41 -27.26
N ILE A 120 -15.08 -14.70 -26.57
CA ILE A 120 -15.01 -14.61 -25.10
C ILE A 120 -14.07 -13.47 -24.75
N ILE A 121 -14.63 -12.42 -24.14
CA ILE A 121 -13.85 -11.31 -23.60
C ILE A 121 -13.55 -11.63 -22.14
N ILE A 122 -12.26 -11.83 -21.85
CA ILE A 122 -11.81 -11.97 -20.47
C ILE A 122 -11.71 -10.56 -19.88
N VAL A 123 -12.30 -10.37 -18.71
CA VAL A 123 -12.25 -9.11 -17.97
C VAL A 123 -11.44 -9.39 -16.71
N GLY A 124 -10.32 -8.70 -16.58
CA GLY A 124 -9.48 -8.83 -15.38
C GLY A 124 -9.93 -7.93 -14.24
N ASP A 125 -9.02 -7.63 -13.32
CA ASP A 125 -9.32 -6.76 -12.20
C ASP A 125 -8.97 -5.30 -12.49
N PRO A 126 -9.81 -4.35 -12.05
CA PRO A 126 -9.53 -2.93 -12.27
C PRO A 126 -8.53 -2.34 -11.27
N THR A 127 -7.96 -3.17 -10.39
CA THR A 127 -7.12 -2.70 -9.28
C THR A 127 -5.94 -1.87 -9.78
N SER A 128 -5.24 -2.34 -10.80
CA SER A 128 -4.07 -1.64 -11.36
C SER A 128 -4.43 -0.27 -11.99
N VAL A 129 -5.63 -0.13 -12.54
CA VAL A 129 -6.19 1.14 -13.03
C VAL A 129 -6.44 2.14 -11.89
N ILE A 130 -6.87 1.66 -10.73
CA ILE A 130 -7.03 2.52 -9.54
C ILE A 130 -5.66 2.91 -8.98
N LEU A 131 -4.75 1.93 -8.85
CA LEU A 131 -3.41 2.12 -8.28
C LEU A 131 -2.54 3.07 -9.10
N ALA A 132 -2.80 3.16 -10.41
CA ALA A 132 -2.24 4.17 -11.32
C ALA A 132 -2.46 5.61 -10.90
N ASN A 133 -3.61 5.89 -10.30
CA ASN A 133 -4.14 7.23 -10.20
C ASN A 133 -3.57 7.91 -8.96
N GLY A 134 -2.61 8.80 -9.18
CA GLY A 134 -1.96 9.54 -8.09
C GLY A 134 -2.92 10.32 -7.21
N TYR A 135 -4.04 10.83 -7.76
CA TYR A 135 -5.04 11.55 -6.96
C TYR A 135 -5.73 10.63 -5.95
N ILE A 136 -6.03 9.40 -6.36
CA ILE A 136 -6.63 8.39 -5.48
C ILE A 136 -5.66 8.03 -4.34
N SER A 137 -4.39 7.79 -4.69
CA SER A 137 -3.37 7.49 -3.68
C SER A 137 -3.22 8.63 -2.67
N ILE A 138 -3.09 9.89 -3.13
CA ILE A 138 -3.01 11.06 -2.25
C ILE A 138 -4.24 11.17 -1.35
N ALA A 139 -5.45 10.98 -1.90
CA ALA A 139 -6.68 11.05 -1.13
C ALA A 139 -6.74 9.99 -0.01
N PHE A 140 -6.27 8.77 -0.26
CA PHE A 140 -6.20 7.73 0.78
C PHE A 140 -5.11 8.00 1.82
N VAL A 141 -3.97 8.56 1.43
CA VAL A 141 -2.94 9.01 2.38
C VAL A 141 -3.51 10.09 3.29
N LEU A 142 -4.23 11.07 2.73
CA LEU A 142 -4.89 12.12 3.52
C LEU A 142 -5.98 11.55 4.44
N ASP A 143 -6.80 10.58 3.99
CA ASP A 143 -7.79 9.91 4.86
C ASP A 143 -7.13 9.26 6.08
N PHE A 144 -5.98 8.62 5.87
CA PHE A 144 -5.22 7.98 6.94
C PHE A 144 -4.72 9.01 7.96
N TRP A 145 -4.14 10.12 7.48
CA TRP A 145 -3.61 11.20 8.32
C TRP A 145 -4.71 11.93 9.10
N VAL A 146 -5.84 12.20 8.47
CA VAL A 146 -7.02 12.81 9.10
C VAL A 146 -7.65 11.89 10.17
N SER A 147 -7.40 10.58 10.08
CA SER A 147 -7.90 9.56 11.01
C SER A 147 -6.84 9.12 12.04
N VAL A 148 -5.92 10.02 12.40
CA VAL A 148 -4.79 9.72 13.30
C VAL A 148 -5.23 9.25 14.69
N ASP A 149 -6.39 9.69 15.18
CA ASP A 149 -7.00 9.27 16.45
C ASP A 149 -7.26 7.76 16.48
N PHE A 150 -7.81 7.22 15.39
CA PHE A 150 -8.03 5.78 15.24
C PHE A 150 -6.72 5.03 14.96
N VAL A 151 -5.78 5.65 14.23
CA VAL A 151 -4.46 5.07 13.96
C VAL A 151 -3.68 4.88 15.26
N ALA A 152 -3.65 5.89 16.13
CA ALA A 152 -3.03 5.79 17.45
C ALA A 152 -3.62 4.62 18.25
N THR A 153 -4.95 4.50 18.32
CA THR A 153 -5.60 3.37 18.99
C THR A 153 -5.21 2.02 18.37
N ALA A 154 -5.06 1.94 17.05
CA ALA A 154 -4.60 0.73 16.37
C ALA A 154 -3.16 0.35 16.76
N PHE A 155 -2.26 1.32 16.90
CA PHE A 155 -0.89 1.07 17.38
C PHE A 155 -0.88 0.49 18.80
N PHE A 156 -1.69 1.01 19.74
CA PHE A 156 -1.78 0.44 21.09
C PHE A 156 -2.29 -1.01 21.08
N ARG A 157 -3.27 -1.32 20.22
CA ARG A 157 -3.79 -2.69 20.06
C ARG A 157 -2.77 -3.65 19.44
N LEU A 158 -1.81 -3.17 18.64
CA LEU A 158 -0.75 -4.01 18.10
C LEU A 158 0.24 -4.50 19.17
N VAL A 159 0.44 -3.72 20.23
CA VAL A 159 1.34 -4.10 21.33
C VAL A 159 0.70 -5.17 22.24
N GLN A 160 -0.63 -5.27 22.24
CA GLN A 160 -1.39 -6.25 23.03
C GLN A 160 -1.53 -7.61 22.32
N ILE A 161 -0.44 -8.37 22.23
CA ILE A 161 -0.42 -9.69 21.56
C ILE A 161 -1.33 -10.72 22.27
N GLU A 162 -1.55 -10.58 23.58
CA GLU A 162 -2.38 -11.51 24.36
C GLU A 162 -3.83 -11.58 23.85
N ALA A 163 -4.34 -10.49 23.26
CA ALA A 163 -5.67 -10.43 22.67
C ALA A 163 -5.59 -10.48 21.14
N LEU A 164 -5.67 -11.69 20.58
CA LEU A 164 -5.52 -11.92 19.14
C LEU A 164 -6.53 -11.15 18.27
N LEU A 165 -7.79 -11.03 18.71
CA LEU A 165 -8.82 -10.33 17.93
C LEU A 165 -8.55 -8.83 17.80
N PRO A 166 -8.31 -8.06 18.89
CA PRO A 166 -7.84 -6.67 18.79
C PRO A 166 -6.59 -6.49 17.93
N PHE A 167 -5.63 -7.40 18.05
CA PHE A 167 -4.41 -7.40 17.24
C PHE A 167 -4.72 -7.55 15.74
N LEU A 168 -5.56 -8.52 15.37
CA LEU A 168 -5.95 -8.75 13.97
C LEU A 168 -6.76 -7.56 13.40
N ILE A 169 -7.66 -6.98 14.18
CA ILE A 169 -8.41 -5.78 13.79
C ILE A 169 -7.46 -4.59 13.57
N ALA A 170 -6.45 -4.43 14.42
CA ALA A 170 -5.44 -3.39 14.27
C ALA A 170 -4.59 -3.60 13.00
N CYS A 171 -4.17 -4.84 12.74
CA CYS A 171 -3.46 -5.21 11.51
C CYS A 171 -4.30 -4.90 10.26
N LEU A 172 -5.59 -5.29 10.26
CA LEU A 172 -6.50 -4.99 9.16
C LEU A 172 -6.67 -3.48 8.96
N TYR A 173 -6.79 -2.70 10.05
CA TYR A 173 -6.90 -1.24 9.95
C TYR A 173 -5.63 -0.59 9.40
N LEU A 174 -4.46 -1.11 9.78
CA LEU A 174 -3.15 -0.64 9.33
C LEU A 174 -2.79 -1.12 7.91
N SER A 175 -3.52 -2.09 7.33
CA SER A 175 -3.37 -2.44 5.91
C SER A 175 -3.54 -1.24 4.97
N ARG A 176 -4.27 -0.19 5.39
CA ARG A 176 -4.43 1.07 4.65
C ARG A 176 -3.11 1.82 4.42
N THR A 177 -2.03 1.48 5.12
CA THR A 177 -0.68 2.00 4.87
C THR A 177 -0.10 1.55 3.53
N ILE A 178 -0.72 0.56 2.86
CA ILE A 178 -0.39 0.16 1.48
C ILE A 178 -0.43 1.34 0.49
N TRP A 179 -1.26 2.34 0.75
CA TRP A 179 -1.33 3.54 -0.09
C TRP A 179 -0.05 4.39 -0.02
N PHE A 180 0.74 4.29 1.06
CA PHE A 180 2.05 4.91 1.15
C PHE A 180 3.05 4.25 0.19
N ALA A 181 3.02 2.92 0.11
CA ALA A 181 3.83 2.14 -0.81
C ALA A 181 3.50 2.48 -2.27
N TYR A 182 2.20 2.47 -2.63
CA TYR A 182 1.78 2.82 -3.98
C TYR A 182 2.06 4.28 -4.34
N GLY A 183 1.79 5.22 -3.42
CA GLY A 183 2.10 6.63 -3.62
C GLY A 183 3.58 6.86 -3.86
N THR A 184 4.44 6.19 -3.08
CA THR A 184 5.89 6.27 -3.23
C THR A 184 6.34 5.68 -4.57
N LEU A 185 5.79 4.55 -5.00
CA LEU A 185 6.08 3.98 -6.32
C LEU A 185 5.67 4.92 -7.47
N LEU A 186 4.49 5.57 -7.37
CA LEU A 186 4.04 6.54 -8.37
C LEU A 186 4.95 7.78 -8.43
N VAL A 187 5.29 8.35 -7.28
CA VAL A 187 6.19 9.50 -7.18
C VAL A 187 7.57 9.14 -7.73
N THR A 188 8.12 7.99 -7.30
CA THR A 188 9.43 7.51 -7.76
C THR A 188 9.44 7.26 -9.26
N SER A 189 8.40 6.62 -9.82
CA SER A 189 8.26 6.43 -11.27
C SER A 189 8.27 7.76 -12.01
N ARG A 190 7.50 8.76 -11.56
CA ARG A 190 7.48 10.10 -12.18
C ARG A 190 8.83 10.80 -12.09
N LEU A 191 9.53 10.68 -10.96
CA LEU A 191 10.87 11.25 -10.77
C LEU A 191 11.90 10.58 -11.69
N LEU A 192 11.88 9.26 -11.81
CA LEU A 192 12.78 8.53 -12.70
C LEU A 192 12.53 8.86 -14.17
N LYS A 193 11.27 9.02 -14.58
CA LYS A 193 10.90 9.49 -15.92
C LYS A 193 11.46 10.88 -16.22
N ARG A 194 11.34 11.81 -15.27
CA ARG A 194 11.90 13.17 -15.41
C ARG A 194 13.43 13.18 -15.52
N VAL A 195 14.11 12.25 -14.85
CA VAL A 195 15.58 12.15 -14.86
C VAL A 195 16.10 11.20 -15.95
N GLY A 196 15.21 10.51 -16.68
CA GLY A 196 15.57 9.54 -17.73
C GLY A 196 16.26 8.26 -17.19
N LYS A 197 16.08 7.92 -15.91
CA LYS A 197 16.73 6.78 -15.23
C LYS A 197 15.76 5.62 -14.96
N GLU A 198 14.77 5.44 -15.83
CA GLU A 198 13.75 4.38 -15.71
C GLU A 198 14.37 2.97 -15.62
N SER A 199 15.53 2.75 -16.26
CA SER A 199 16.25 1.48 -16.23
C SER A 199 16.74 1.04 -14.85
N ASN A 200 16.80 1.95 -13.88
CA ASN A 200 17.35 1.67 -12.56
C ASN A 200 16.32 1.10 -11.59
N LEU A 201 15.02 1.18 -11.92
CA LEU A 201 13.96 0.65 -11.08
C LEU A 201 13.32 -0.54 -11.79
N HIS A 202 13.37 -1.70 -11.13
CA HIS A 202 12.66 -2.87 -11.63
C HIS A 202 11.15 -2.68 -11.49
N ALA A 203 10.37 -3.19 -12.44
CA ALA A 203 8.92 -3.23 -12.32
C ALA A 203 8.55 -4.06 -11.07
N VAL A 204 8.01 -3.40 -10.06
CA VAL A 204 7.55 -4.07 -8.84
C VAL A 204 6.09 -4.45 -9.05
N ASP A 205 5.79 -5.73 -8.92
CA ASP A 205 4.42 -6.25 -9.01
C ASP A 205 3.54 -5.63 -7.91
N PRO A 206 2.44 -4.93 -8.26
CA PRO A 206 1.54 -4.31 -7.29
C PRO A 206 0.93 -5.33 -6.31
N THR A 207 0.61 -6.53 -6.78
CA THR A 207 0.02 -7.59 -5.95
C THR A 207 1.03 -8.10 -4.93
N LEU A 208 2.26 -8.35 -5.37
CA LEU A 208 3.32 -8.77 -4.46
C LEU A 208 3.63 -7.67 -3.43
N THR A 209 3.63 -6.41 -3.87
CA THR A 209 3.78 -5.26 -2.98
C THR A 209 2.67 -5.22 -1.95
N ALA A 210 1.42 -5.46 -2.34
CA ALA A 210 0.28 -5.51 -1.43
C ALA A 210 0.46 -6.56 -0.34
N PHE A 211 0.75 -7.80 -0.75
CA PHE A 211 0.96 -8.88 0.21
C PHE A 211 2.16 -8.61 1.12
N ALA A 212 3.27 -8.11 0.56
CA ALA A 212 4.46 -7.78 1.32
C ALA A 212 4.15 -6.71 2.38
N VAL A 213 3.45 -5.63 2.02
CA VAL A 213 3.11 -4.55 2.96
C VAL A 213 2.10 -5.05 4.00
N ILE A 214 1.04 -5.74 3.62
CA ILE A 214 0.03 -6.23 4.56
C ILE A 214 0.64 -7.20 5.58
N LEU A 215 1.47 -8.14 5.13
CA LEU A 215 2.11 -9.12 6.00
C LEU A 215 3.25 -8.52 6.83
N ALA A 216 3.97 -7.53 6.30
CA ALA A 216 5.11 -6.93 7.00
C ALA A 216 4.69 -5.81 7.96
N VAL A 217 3.67 -4.99 7.67
CA VAL A 217 3.35 -3.78 8.44
C VAL A 217 3.10 -4.07 9.92
N GLY A 218 2.29 -5.07 10.25
CA GLY A 218 2.00 -5.43 11.65
C GLY A 218 3.26 -5.86 12.40
N PRO A 219 3.95 -6.94 11.97
CA PRO A 219 5.20 -7.39 12.58
C PRO A 219 6.31 -6.34 12.60
N PHE A 220 6.47 -5.56 11.52
CA PHE A 220 7.46 -4.50 11.43
C PHE A 220 7.17 -3.38 12.42
N THR A 221 5.90 -2.98 12.55
CA THR A 221 5.47 -2.00 13.55
C THR A 221 5.70 -2.52 14.97
N TYR A 222 5.38 -3.79 15.23
CA TYR A 222 5.67 -4.41 16.52
C TYR A 222 7.17 -4.46 16.82
N LEU A 223 8.01 -4.75 15.83
CA LEU A 223 9.47 -4.68 16.00
C LEU A 223 9.93 -3.26 16.33
N GLN A 224 9.35 -2.23 15.69
CA GLN A 224 9.67 -0.83 16.00
C GLN A 224 9.35 -0.44 17.45
N THR A 225 8.30 -1.03 18.06
CA THR A 225 7.94 -0.75 19.46
C THR A 225 8.79 -1.52 20.47
N ASN A 226 9.57 -2.52 20.04
CA ASN A 226 10.35 -3.39 20.93
C ASN A 226 11.87 -3.24 20.78
N VAL A 227 12.34 -2.67 19.66
CA VAL A 227 13.77 -2.43 19.43
C VAL A 227 14.17 -1.10 20.07
N SER A 228 15.05 -1.13 21.08
CA SER A 228 15.49 0.04 21.87
C SER A 228 15.88 1.24 21.00
N PHE A 229 16.69 1.00 19.96
CA PHE A 229 17.13 2.05 19.04
C PHE A 229 15.96 2.75 18.32
N MET A 230 14.95 1.99 17.87
CA MET A 230 13.78 2.57 17.21
C MET A 230 12.92 3.34 18.20
N VAL A 231 12.75 2.80 19.40
CA VAL A 231 12.01 3.47 20.49
C VAL A 231 12.66 4.78 20.89
N GLU A 232 13.99 4.84 20.95
CA GLU A 232 14.73 6.08 21.21
C GLU A 232 14.53 7.12 20.10
N ILE A 233 14.59 6.71 18.83
CA ILE A 233 14.30 7.60 17.68
C ILE A 233 12.88 8.14 17.80
N TYR A 234 11.89 7.28 17.99
CA TYR A 234 10.49 7.72 18.08
C TYR A 234 10.25 8.64 19.28
N ASN A 235 10.79 8.32 20.45
CA ASN A 235 10.71 9.20 21.62
C ASN A 235 11.37 10.56 21.37
N PHE A 236 12.50 10.59 20.64
CA PHE A 236 13.11 11.85 20.21
C PHE A 236 12.18 12.63 19.26
N LEU A 237 11.58 11.97 18.26
CA LEU A 237 10.65 12.61 17.32
C LEU A 237 9.40 13.15 18.01
N PHE A 238 8.84 12.39 18.96
CA PHE A 238 7.70 12.79 19.78
C PHE A 238 7.98 14.00 20.67
N ALA A 239 9.20 14.09 21.19
CA ALA A 239 9.67 15.19 22.01
C ALA A 239 10.17 16.40 21.21
N TYR A 240 10.40 16.28 19.90
CA TYR A 240 11.04 17.32 19.10
C TYR A 240 10.16 18.57 18.95
N LEU A 241 8.87 18.39 18.65
CA LEU A 241 7.90 19.49 18.53
C LEU A 241 7.12 19.76 19.81
N SER A 242 7.14 18.84 20.78
CA SER A 242 6.45 19.04 22.05
C SER A 242 7.25 19.99 22.96
N LYS A 243 6.62 21.11 23.32
CA LYS A 243 7.18 22.08 24.29
C LYS A 243 6.94 21.66 25.73
N ASP A 244 5.82 20.99 25.99
CA ASP A 244 5.40 20.57 27.32
C ASP A 244 5.87 19.14 27.60
N SER A 245 6.24 18.86 28.85
CA SER A 245 6.85 17.59 29.25
C SER A 245 5.85 16.43 29.33
N ASP A 246 4.57 16.75 29.51
CA ASP A 246 3.41 15.86 29.60
C ASP A 246 2.75 15.55 28.25
N LYS A 247 3.22 16.18 27.17
CA LYS A 247 2.68 16.06 25.81
C LYS A 247 3.62 15.34 24.86
N VAL A 248 3.02 14.60 23.93
CA VAL A 248 3.71 13.92 22.83
C VAL A 248 3.13 14.40 21.50
N GLU A 249 3.98 14.94 20.62
CA GLU A 249 3.56 15.40 19.29
C GLU A 249 3.88 14.35 18.22
N ILE A 250 2.82 13.78 17.63
CA ILE A 250 2.91 12.59 16.78
C ILE A 250 3.19 12.93 15.31
N SER A 251 2.97 14.17 14.87
CA SER A 251 3.07 14.56 13.45
C SER A 251 4.39 14.18 12.79
N VAL A 252 5.54 14.47 13.40
CA VAL A 252 6.86 14.14 12.82
C VAL A 252 7.07 12.63 12.73
N ALA A 253 6.72 11.91 13.80
CA ALA A 253 6.79 10.46 13.81
C ALA A 253 5.88 9.83 12.73
N ALA A 254 4.71 10.42 12.48
CA ALA A 254 3.81 9.98 11.41
C ALA A 254 4.41 10.22 10.00
N VAL A 255 5.13 11.32 9.78
CA VAL A 255 5.90 11.55 8.54
C VAL A 255 6.93 10.44 8.36
N VAL A 256 7.75 10.20 9.39
CA VAL A 256 8.82 9.19 9.35
C VAL A 256 8.25 7.80 9.11
N TYR A 257 7.17 7.43 9.80
CA TYR A 257 6.48 6.16 9.61
C TYR A 257 5.94 6.02 8.16
N THR A 258 5.36 7.08 7.62
CA THR A 258 4.86 7.11 6.23
C THR A 258 5.99 6.86 5.23
N ILE A 259 7.16 7.49 5.44
CA ILE A 259 8.36 7.30 4.60
C ILE A 259 8.91 5.88 4.75
N LEU A 260 8.99 5.34 5.97
CA LEU A 260 9.50 3.99 6.23
C LEU A 260 8.65 2.92 5.53
N ILE A 261 7.33 2.96 5.73
CA ILE A 261 6.42 2.01 5.09
C ILE A 261 6.35 2.24 3.57
N GLY A 262 6.29 3.50 3.15
CA GLY A 262 6.28 3.87 1.73
C GLY A 262 7.55 3.48 0.98
N GLY A 263 8.70 3.44 1.66
CA GLY A 263 9.99 3.06 1.11
C GLY A 263 10.22 1.56 0.98
N LEU A 264 9.43 0.70 1.66
CA LEU A 264 9.59 -0.76 1.60
C LEU A 264 9.61 -1.33 0.16
N PRO A 265 8.69 -0.93 -0.75
CA PRO A 265 8.72 -1.43 -2.13
C PRO A 265 9.95 -0.95 -2.90
N LEU A 266 10.51 0.22 -2.56
CA LEU A 266 11.72 0.73 -3.22
C LEU A 266 12.94 -0.11 -2.85
N LEU A 267 13.03 -0.60 -1.61
CA LEU A 267 14.10 -1.52 -1.20
C LEU A 267 14.08 -2.82 -2.00
N VAL A 268 12.90 -3.26 -2.44
CA VAL A 268 12.75 -4.42 -3.32
C VAL A 268 13.05 -4.05 -4.78
N GLY A 269 12.51 -2.92 -5.26
CA GLY A 269 12.63 -2.49 -6.66
C GLY A 269 14.01 -1.95 -7.06
N LEU A 270 14.81 -1.47 -6.10
CA LEU A 270 16.18 -0.96 -6.31
C LEU A 270 17.26 -2.03 -6.18
N ARG A 271 16.92 -3.27 -5.82
CA ARG A 271 17.91 -4.35 -5.77
C ARG A 271 18.47 -4.58 -7.18
N PRO A 272 19.81 -4.46 -7.39
CA PRO A 272 20.40 -4.71 -8.70
C PRO A 272 20.08 -6.15 -9.09
N SER A 273 19.39 -6.31 -10.23
CA SER A 273 19.07 -7.63 -10.75
C SER A 273 20.37 -8.34 -11.11
N TRP A 274 20.80 -9.24 -10.24
CA TRP A 274 21.97 -10.09 -10.51
C TRP A 274 21.72 -11.08 -11.67
N LYS A 275 20.50 -11.12 -12.24
CA LYS A 275 20.10 -12.09 -13.26
C LYS A 275 19.56 -11.52 -14.58
N HIS A 276 19.33 -10.21 -14.72
CA HIS A 276 18.90 -9.63 -16.00
C HIS A 276 19.98 -8.85 -16.78
N SER A 277 21.20 -8.73 -16.25
CA SER A 277 22.37 -8.29 -17.03
C SER A 277 22.95 -9.41 -17.91
N LYS A 278 22.08 -10.18 -18.57
CA LYS A 278 22.42 -10.81 -19.84
C LYS A 278 21.62 -10.07 -20.90
N ARG A 279 22.15 -8.92 -21.31
CA ARG A 279 21.92 -8.45 -22.67
C ARG A 279 22.47 -9.55 -23.56
N VAL A 280 21.60 -10.47 -23.98
CA VAL A 280 21.93 -11.36 -25.10
C VAL A 280 22.27 -10.41 -26.25
N PRO A 281 23.43 -10.54 -26.90
CA PRO A 281 23.73 -9.74 -28.09
C PRO A 281 22.72 -10.16 -29.16
N ILE A 282 21.70 -9.32 -29.36
CA ILE A 282 20.62 -9.59 -30.30
C ILE A 282 21.18 -9.36 -31.71
N GLN A 283 21.37 -10.45 -32.46
CA GLN A 283 21.64 -10.39 -33.89
C GLN A 283 20.44 -9.73 -34.62
N PRO A 284 20.70 -8.92 -35.66
CA PRO A 284 19.67 -8.07 -36.30
C PRO A 284 18.53 -8.85 -36.98
N PHE A 285 18.63 -10.17 -37.13
CA PHE A 285 17.63 -10.98 -37.83
C PHE A 285 16.57 -11.63 -36.93
N VAL A 286 16.74 -11.60 -35.60
CA VAL A 286 15.82 -12.27 -34.63
C VAL A 286 14.81 -11.27 -34.01
N GLN A 287 14.74 -10.05 -34.55
CA GLN A 287 13.81 -9.01 -34.10
C GLN A 287 12.32 -9.36 -34.35
N LYS A 288 12.03 -10.38 -35.17
CA LYS A 288 10.65 -10.81 -35.49
C LYS A 288 9.96 -11.67 -34.43
N THR A 289 10.64 -12.09 -33.36
CA THR A 289 10.05 -13.04 -32.40
C THR A 289 10.48 -12.82 -30.95
N ILE A 290 10.79 -11.59 -30.55
CA ILE A 290 10.86 -11.29 -29.11
C ILE A 290 9.41 -11.13 -28.64
N LYS A 291 8.83 -12.24 -28.18
CA LYS A 291 7.55 -12.29 -27.46
C LYS A 291 7.63 -11.38 -26.22
N GLN A 292 7.30 -10.10 -26.37
CA GLN A 292 7.08 -9.16 -25.26
C GLN A 292 5.75 -9.40 -24.53
N SER A 293 5.02 -10.45 -24.95
CA SER A 293 3.84 -11.05 -24.31
C SER A 293 4.21 -12.26 -23.45
N PHE A 294 5.40 -12.27 -22.82
CA PHE A 294 5.81 -13.42 -22.02
C PHE A 294 4.97 -13.46 -20.75
N TYR A 295 4.45 -14.63 -20.38
CA TYR A 295 3.68 -14.86 -19.13
C TYR A 295 4.36 -14.29 -17.88
N ALA A 296 5.69 -14.16 -17.90
CA ALA A 296 6.49 -13.59 -16.82
C ALA A 296 6.46 -12.04 -16.73
N ASP A 297 5.81 -11.34 -17.65
CA ASP A 297 5.62 -9.88 -17.60
C ASP A 297 4.24 -9.48 -17.05
N ASN A 298 3.32 -10.43 -16.89
CA ASN A 298 2.01 -10.20 -16.28
C ASN A 298 2.11 -10.13 -14.75
N ASP A 299 1.19 -9.45 -14.08
CA ASP A 299 1.14 -9.48 -12.61
C ASP A 299 0.91 -10.91 -12.10
N MET A 300 1.44 -11.21 -10.90
CA MET A 300 1.35 -12.53 -10.27
C MET A 300 -0.09 -12.97 -10.10
N LYS A 301 -1.02 -12.04 -9.85
CA LYS A 301 -2.46 -12.32 -9.81
C LYS A 301 -2.98 -12.86 -11.14
N THR A 302 -2.64 -12.20 -12.26
CA THR A 302 -3.03 -12.63 -13.61
C THR A 302 -2.40 -13.97 -13.97
N ARG A 303 -1.15 -14.20 -13.54
CA ARG A 303 -0.49 -15.50 -13.67
C ARG A 303 -1.24 -16.59 -12.92
N TRP A 304 -1.61 -16.36 -11.66
CA TRP A 304 -2.36 -17.33 -10.86
C TRP A 304 -3.76 -17.58 -11.44
N ALA A 305 -4.46 -16.54 -11.88
CA ALA A 305 -5.76 -16.67 -12.53
C ALA A 305 -5.67 -17.53 -13.80
N MET A 306 -4.68 -17.27 -14.67
CA MET A 306 -4.44 -18.07 -15.86
C MET A 306 -4.05 -19.51 -15.51
N HIS A 307 -3.14 -19.70 -14.55
CA HIS A 307 -2.73 -21.03 -14.11
C HIS A 307 -3.92 -21.83 -13.58
N LEU A 308 -4.73 -21.25 -12.70
CA LEU A 308 -5.94 -21.90 -12.18
C LEU A 308 -6.99 -22.15 -13.27
N SER A 309 -7.13 -21.27 -14.26
CA SER A 309 -8.02 -21.50 -15.41
C SER A 309 -7.52 -22.62 -16.34
N LEU A 310 -6.20 -22.76 -16.49
CA LEU A 310 -5.56 -23.80 -17.32
C LEU A 310 -5.50 -25.15 -16.61
N PHE A 311 -5.65 -25.17 -15.27
CA PHE A 311 -5.88 -26.39 -14.49
C PHE A 311 -7.30 -26.95 -14.65
N SER A 312 -8.19 -26.27 -15.38
CA SER A 312 -9.39 -26.89 -15.92
C SER A 312 -8.97 -28.01 -16.88
N TRP A 313 -9.36 -29.26 -16.59
CA TRP A 313 -8.91 -30.49 -17.25
C TRP A 313 -9.14 -30.59 -18.78
N LYS A 314 -9.66 -29.55 -19.43
CA LYS A 314 -9.78 -29.48 -20.89
C LYS A 314 -8.54 -28.81 -21.48
N LYS A 315 -7.61 -29.62 -22.00
CA LYS A 315 -6.51 -29.17 -22.87
C LYS A 315 -7.11 -28.53 -24.14
N THR A 316 -7.36 -27.23 -24.11
CA THR A 316 -7.73 -26.47 -25.30
C THR A 316 -6.47 -25.92 -25.94
N LYS A 317 -6.33 -26.13 -27.25
CA LYS A 317 -5.20 -25.66 -28.04
C LYS A 317 -5.38 -24.15 -28.21
N LEU A 318 -4.75 -23.37 -27.34
CA LEU A 318 -4.80 -21.92 -27.38
C LEU A 318 -4.06 -21.42 -28.64
N VAL A 319 -4.81 -21.01 -29.65
CA VAL A 319 -4.28 -20.29 -30.82
C VAL A 319 -4.51 -18.80 -30.58
N MET A 320 -3.47 -18.09 -30.15
CA MET A 320 -3.52 -16.63 -30.02
C MET A 320 -3.32 -16.01 -31.40
N ASN A 321 -4.40 -15.55 -32.02
CA ASN A 321 -4.38 -14.82 -33.29
C ASN A 321 -4.62 -13.32 -33.03
N GLY A 322 -3.56 -12.52 -33.12
CA GLY A 322 -3.57 -11.06 -32.91
C GLY A 322 -2.17 -10.53 -32.57
N GLY A 323 -1.86 -9.30 -32.94
CA GLY A 323 -0.65 -8.61 -32.48
C GLY A 323 -0.87 -7.93 -31.12
N ASP A 324 0.14 -7.91 -30.27
CA ASP A 324 0.09 -7.18 -28.99
C ASP A 324 0.03 -5.66 -29.26
N LEU A 325 -0.68 -4.89 -28.45
CA LEU A 325 -0.58 -3.42 -28.48
C LEU A 325 0.88 -2.99 -28.24
N ARG A 326 1.66 -3.75 -27.46
CA ARG A 326 3.11 -3.53 -27.36
C ARG A 326 3.83 -3.72 -28.68
N ASP A 327 3.45 -4.73 -29.47
CA ASP A 327 3.99 -4.91 -30.81
C ASP A 327 3.59 -3.71 -31.68
N TYR A 328 2.33 -3.31 -31.69
CA TYR A 328 1.87 -2.12 -32.42
C TYR A 328 2.61 -0.84 -32.01
N LEU A 329 2.80 -0.60 -30.71
CA LEU A 329 3.51 0.57 -30.17
C LEU A 329 5.02 0.52 -30.42
N ALA A 330 5.62 -0.67 -30.42
CA ALA A 330 7.01 -0.88 -30.81
C ALA A 330 7.21 -0.58 -32.30
N HIS A 331 6.22 -0.90 -33.14
CA HIS A 331 6.23 -0.55 -34.57
C HIS A 331 5.88 0.92 -34.82
N HIS A 332 5.18 1.60 -33.90
CA HIS A 332 4.75 3.00 -34.05
C HIS A 332 5.09 3.87 -32.83
N PRO A 333 6.39 4.19 -32.61
CA PRO A 333 6.88 4.90 -31.41
C PRO A 333 6.35 6.33 -31.26
N LYS A 334 5.80 6.94 -32.32
CA LYS A 334 5.14 8.25 -32.27
C LYS A 334 3.89 8.23 -31.38
N HIS A 335 3.15 7.11 -31.36
CA HIS A 335 1.95 6.95 -30.51
C HIS A 335 2.32 6.62 -29.06
N GLN A 336 3.50 6.06 -28.81
CA GLN A 336 4.00 5.77 -27.46
C GLN A 336 4.21 7.04 -26.63
N LYS A 337 4.68 8.13 -27.25
CA LYS A 337 4.88 9.44 -26.59
C LYS A 337 3.56 10.15 -26.25
N VAL A 338 2.55 9.99 -27.10
CA VAL A 338 1.20 10.54 -26.87
C VAL A 338 0.50 9.79 -25.73
N LEU A 339 0.59 8.44 -25.73
CA LEU A 339 0.11 7.61 -24.62
C LEU A 339 0.85 7.85 -23.31
N ALA A 340 2.14 8.22 -23.36
CA ALA A 340 2.96 8.54 -22.19
C ALA A 340 2.58 9.82 -21.45
N ASN A 341 1.98 10.77 -22.16
CA ASN A 341 1.62 12.06 -21.58
C ASN A 341 0.20 12.10 -20.98
N GLU A 342 -0.74 11.24 -21.40
CA GLU A 342 -2.16 11.43 -21.00
C GLU A 342 -2.79 10.39 -20.06
N ALA A 343 -2.45 9.08 -20.07
CA ALA A 343 -3.13 8.13 -19.15
C ALA A 343 -2.44 6.75 -19.04
N GLN A 344 -1.12 6.72 -18.91
CA GLN A 344 -0.33 5.54 -19.26
C GLN A 344 -0.30 4.34 -18.28
N ILE A 345 -1.10 4.33 -17.21
CA ILE A 345 -1.24 3.11 -16.39
C ILE A 345 -2.67 2.53 -16.53
N VAL A 346 -3.63 3.37 -16.90
CA VAL A 346 -5.04 3.00 -17.04
C VAL A 346 -5.28 2.18 -18.32
N MET A 347 -4.79 2.67 -19.46
CA MET A 347 -5.00 1.98 -20.74
C MET A 347 -4.18 0.68 -20.87
N PHE A 348 -3.03 0.62 -20.21
CA PHE A 348 -2.14 -0.54 -20.23
C PHE A 348 -2.70 -1.75 -19.48
N SER A 349 -3.36 -1.53 -18.33
CA SER A 349 -3.99 -2.62 -17.57
C SER A 349 -5.28 -3.18 -18.19
N ILE A 350 -6.02 -2.35 -18.93
CA ILE A 350 -7.27 -2.78 -19.59
C ILE A 350 -6.95 -3.72 -20.75
N VAL A 351 -5.91 -3.42 -21.53
CA VAL A 351 -5.54 -4.23 -22.70
C VAL A 351 -4.80 -5.51 -22.30
N ILE A 352 -3.95 -5.48 -21.25
CA ILE A 352 -3.33 -6.70 -20.71
C ILE A 352 -4.38 -7.72 -20.22
N ASN A 353 -5.55 -7.25 -19.78
CA ASN A 353 -6.63 -8.11 -19.31
C ASN A 353 -7.59 -8.58 -20.39
N MET A 354 -7.57 -7.99 -21.60
CA MET A 354 -8.48 -8.34 -22.70
C MET A 354 -7.80 -9.30 -23.69
N GLN A 355 -7.71 -10.57 -23.31
CA GLN A 355 -7.42 -11.63 -24.26
C GLN A 355 -8.73 -12.11 -24.89
N CYS A 356 -8.87 -11.92 -26.21
CA CYS A 356 -9.91 -12.59 -26.99
C CYS A 356 -9.47 -14.02 -27.27
N MET A 357 -10.15 -15.00 -26.66
CA MET A 357 -9.98 -16.40 -27.03
C MET A 357 -10.99 -16.76 -28.11
N VAL A 358 -10.48 -17.26 -29.23
CA VAL A 358 -11.29 -17.91 -30.28
C VAL A 358 -11.31 -19.40 -29.94
N TYR A 359 -12.50 -19.96 -29.80
CA TYR A 359 -12.71 -21.40 -29.70
C TYR A 359 -13.26 -21.89 -31.03
N ASP A 360 -12.58 -22.88 -31.62
CA ASP A 360 -13.05 -23.63 -32.79
C ASP A 360 -14.18 -24.59 -32.41
#